data_AF-A0A7W1J6W6-F1
#
_entry.id   AF-A0A7W1J6W6-F1
#
_cell.length_a   1.000
_cell.length_b   1.000
_cell.length_c   1.000
_cell.angle_alpha   90.00
_cell.angle_beta   90.00
_cell.angle_gamma   90.00
#
_symmetry.space_group_name_H-M   'P 1'
#
loop_
_entity.id
_entity.type
_entity.pdbx_description
1 polymer ?
#
loop_
_entity_poly.entity_id
_entity_poly.type
_entity_poly.pdbx_seq_one_letter_code
_entity_poly.pdbx_strand_id
1 'polypeptide(L)'
;RPGMKLSDYMTTFLPRYKGADDQFIMASHADRLKQSKCFINSFNLPADQTAPSARSLENNSNLLRPYKNALTCVTCHNPHVSVKVTGKEIFNNACKNCHSSADQIHCSETMVNRQSSIDNCVSCHMPKSGSIDIPHVTVHDHFIRKPMKKEEINKVKEFIGLYAVNEKNPDNTTKAKAYIQQYDKFESNPEFLDSAKKYLSDKTQKDIEYNFENLIHLYFIKKDYTKILGYVNQLGKENILKNLAVKKSWDNVNAWTLYRIGESYYNTGNISDAYTFYKNAEGLSPYNLEFKNKLGTVLMAQNKIAEAILIFESILKEYPKFIQAINNLGYANLASGNAMQAEILYDRALKLDPDYEALLMNIAGLSIYKKDYKKAEQFLRDVLKRNPENDKAKQVMKQLKSTKY
;
A
#
# COMPACT_ATOMS: atom_id res chain seq x y z
N ARG A 1 -6.47 -25.69 15.40
CA ARG A 1 -5.72 -26.04 16.64
C ARG A 1 -4.26 -26.29 16.26
N PRO A 2 -3.26 -26.06 17.12
CA PRO A 2 -1.90 -26.48 16.84
C PRO A 2 -1.88 -27.98 16.49
N GLY A 3 -1.25 -28.36 15.37
CA GLY A 3 -1.17 -29.76 14.90
C GLY A 3 -2.11 -30.17 13.76
N MET A 4 -2.96 -29.28 13.25
CA MET A 4 -3.80 -29.58 12.08
C MET A 4 -3.04 -29.35 10.77
N LYS A 5 -3.39 -30.09 9.71
CA LYS A 5 -2.75 -29.88 8.40
C LYS A 5 -3.16 -28.51 7.86
N LEU A 6 -2.17 -27.73 7.44
CA LEU A 6 -2.39 -26.38 6.93
C LEU A 6 -3.34 -26.38 5.72
N SER A 7 -3.25 -27.41 4.87
CA SER A 7 -4.10 -27.65 3.70
C SER A 7 -5.60 -27.70 4.01
N ASP A 8 -5.97 -28.07 5.24
CA ASP A 8 -7.38 -28.21 5.63
C ASP A 8 -8.02 -26.86 5.94
N TYR A 9 -7.21 -25.79 6.01
CA TYR A 9 -7.63 -24.46 6.46
C TYR A 9 -7.23 -23.33 5.51
N MET A 10 -6.10 -23.47 4.82
CA MET A 10 -5.66 -22.47 3.86
C MET A 10 -4.82 -23.11 2.75
N THR A 11 -5.01 -22.61 1.54
CA THR A 11 -4.16 -22.94 0.41
C THR A 11 -3.08 -21.88 0.28
N THR A 12 -1.82 -22.31 0.30
CA THR A 12 -0.66 -21.43 0.15
C THR A 12 -0.19 -21.48 -1.29
N PHE A 13 -0.11 -20.33 -1.94
CA PHE A 13 0.36 -20.21 -3.32
C PHE A 13 1.74 -19.56 -3.38
N LEU A 14 2.54 -20.00 -4.34
CA LEU A 14 3.83 -19.39 -4.68
C LEU A 14 3.92 -19.11 -6.18
N PRO A 15 4.59 -18.02 -6.59
CA PRO A 15 4.90 -17.77 -7.99
C PRO A 15 5.96 -18.75 -8.50
N ARG A 16 5.71 -19.34 -9.66
CA ARG A 16 6.65 -20.22 -10.36
C ARG A 16 7.15 -19.55 -11.64
N TYR A 17 8.45 -19.68 -11.89
CA TYR A 17 9.12 -19.11 -13.04
C TYR A 17 9.90 -20.18 -13.80
N LYS A 18 9.95 -20.06 -15.13
CA LYS A 18 10.60 -21.02 -16.02
C LYS A 18 12.09 -21.19 -15.75
N GLY A 19 12.55 -22.42 -15.46
CA GLY A 19 13.95 -22.71 -15.13
C GLY A 19 14.36 -22.30 -13.70
N ALA A 20 13.41 -22.14 -12.78
CA ALA A 20 13.65 -21.88 -11.36
C ALA A 20 13.32 -23.05 -10.43
N ASP A 21 13.08 -24.24 -10.97
CA ASP A 21 12.54 -25.37 -10.21
C ASP A 21 13.43 -25.77 -9.01
N ASP A 22 14.75 -25.54 -9.12
CA ASP A 22 15.75 -25.90 -8.09
C ASP A 22 16.28 -24.67 -7.33
N GLN A 23 15.88 -23.46 -7.72
CA GLN A 23 16.35 -22.20 -7.12
C GLN A 23 15.33 -21.67 -6.12
N PHE A 24 14.94 -22.55 -5.20
CA PHE A 24 14.13 -22.14 -4.08
C PHE A 24 15.03 -21.49 -3.03
N ILE A 25 14.94 -20.17 -2.90
CA ILE A 25 15.44 -19.50 -1.70
C ILE A 25 14.22 -18.92 -0.97
N MET A 26 13.71 -19.66 0.01
CA MET A 26 13.08 -19.09 1.21
C MET A 26 14.12 -18.27 1.99
N ALA A 27 14.86 -17.41 1.30
CA ALA A 27 15.78 -16.49 1.92
C ALA A 27 14.89 -15.51 2.67
N SER A 28 15.15 -15.38 3.96
CA SER A 28 14.66 -14.22 4.71
C SER A 28 15.03 -12.95 3.94
N HIS A 29 14.32 -11.83 4.16
CA HIS A 29 14.68 -10.55 3.55
C HIS A 29 16.18 -10.22 3.73
N ALA A 30 16.75 -10.59 4.88
CA ALA A 30 18.16 -10.45 5.16
C ALA A 30 19.07 -11.36 4.30
N ASP A 31 18.63 -12.56 3.95
CA ASP A 31 19.38 -13.47 3.09
C ASP A 31 19.34 -13.04 1.62
N ARG A 32 18.25 -12.39 1.17
CA ARG A 32 18.21 -11.76 -0.16
C ARG A 32 19.13 -10.54 -0.25
N LEU A 33 19.15 -9.71 0.80
CA LEU A 33 20.06 -8.57 0.92
C LEU A 33 21.54 -9.01 0.84
N LYS A 34 21.91 -10.10 1.51
CA LYS A 34 23.28 -10.66 1.45
C LYS A 34 23.74 -11.04 0.04
N GLN A 35 22.80 -11.31 -0.87
CA GLN A 35 23.08 -11.67 -2.26
C GLN A 35 23.14 -10.46 -3.19
N SER A 36 22.82 -9.25 -2.71
CA SER A 36 22.86 -8.04 -3.52
C SER A 36 24.30 -7.61 -3.82
N LYS A 37 24.53 -7.05 -5.02
CA LYS A 37 25.85 -6.48 -5.39
C LYS A 37 26.28 -5.38 -4.41
N CYS A 38 25.34 -4.59 -3.90
CA CYS A 38 25.62 -3.54 -2.91
C CYS A 38 26.25 -4.14 -1.64
N PHE A 39 25.62 -5.18 -1.09
CA PHE A 39 26.14 -5.88 0.08
C PHE A 39 27.46 -6.58 -0.21
N ILE A 40 27.57 -7.30 -1.33
CA ILE A 40 28.82 -7.99 -1.68
C ILE A 40 29.98 -7.01 -1.86
N ASN A 41 29.73 -5.86 -2.52
CA ASN A 41 30.76 -4.86 -2.76
C ASN A 41 31.19 -4.11 -1.50
N SER A 42 30.33 -3.98 -0.48
CA SER A 42 30.74 -3.38 0.80
C SER A 42 31.75 -4.24 1.58
N PHE A 43 31.91 -5.53 1.24
CA PHE A 43 32.98 -6.38 1.78
C PHE A 43 34.24 -6.42 0.93
N ASN A 44 34.20 -5.87 -0.28
CA ASN A 44 35.33 -5.84 -1.23
C ASN A 44 36.10 -4.52 -1.21
N LEU A 45 35.96 -3.74 -0.13
CA LEU A 45 36.74 -2.53 0.06
C LEU A 45 38.22 -2.88 0.32
N PRO A 46 39.18 -2.11 -0.21
CA PRO A 46 40.59 -2.27 0.13
C PRO A 46 40.75 -2.20 1.66
N ALA A 47 41.49 -3.14 2.22
CA ALA A 47 41.73 -3.22 3.65
C ALA A 47 42.49 -1.97 4.13
N ASP A 48 41.79 -0.96 4.62
CA ASP A 48 42.40 0.01 5.51
C ASP A 48 42.51 -0.62 6.91
N GLN A 49 43.72 -0.63 7.46
CA GLN A 49 44.16 -1.51 8.55
C GLN A 49 43.61 -1.13 9.94
N THR A 50 42.58 -0.29 10.00
CA THR A 50 42.06 0.26 11.26
C THR A 50 40.60 -0.10 11.55
N ALA A 51 39.90 -0.79 10.63
CA ALA A 51 38.54 -1.27 10.89
C ALA A 51 38.55 -2.74 11.39
N PRO A 52 37.96 -3.05 12.57
CA PRO A 52 37.84 -4.41 13.02
C PRO A 52 36.86 -5.16 12.10
N SER A 53 37.40 -6.08 11.31
CA SER A 53 36.75 -7.04 10.39
C SER A 53 36.59 -6.66 8.91
N ALA A 54 37.70 -6.35 8.25
CA ALA A 54 37.84 -6.67 6.82
C ALA A 54 37.67 -8.20 6.64
N ARG A 55 36.52 -8.63 6.12
CA ARG A 55 36.24 -10.04 5.80
C ARG A 55 36.22 -10.21 4.28
N SER A 56 37.34 -10.67 3.72
CA SER A 56 37.39 -11.14 2.34
C SER A 56 36.46 -12.35 2.16
N LEU A 57 35.71 -12.33 1.05
CA LEU A 57 34.77 -13.38 0.63
C LEU A 57 35.44 -14.48 -0.21
N GLU A 58 36.77 -14.50 -0.27
CA GLU A 58 37.47 -15.48 -1.08
C GLU A 58 37.54 -16.83 -0.35
N ASN A 59 36.95 -17.84 -1.01
CA ASN A 59 37.04 -19.27 -0.70
C ASN A 59 36.09 -19.86 0.36
N ASN A 60 34.78 -19.64 0.24
CA ASN A 60 33.81 -20.69 0.62
C ASN A 60 32.38 -20.40 0.14
N SER A 61 31.97 -21.08 -0.93
CA SER A 61 30.61 -21.07 -1.49
C SER A 61 29.55 -21.73 -0.60
N ASN A 62 29.89 -22.17 0.63
CA ASN A 62 29.00 -22.94 1.51
C ASN A 62 28.92 -22.45 2.98
N LEU A 63 29.40 -21.26 3.32
CA LEU A 63 29.27 -20.76 4.69
C LEU A 63 28.00 -19.94 4.90
N LEU A 64 26.88 -20.64 5.12
CA LEU A 64 25.84 -20.19 6.05
C LEU A 64 26.51 -20.01 7.42
N ARG A 65 27.15 -18.85 7.66
CA ARG A 65 27.87 -18.58 8.91
C ARG A 65 26.89 -18.56 10.10
N PRO A 66 27.35 -18.97 11.31
CA PRO A 66 26.51 -19.12 12.49
C PRO A 66 25.84 -17.81 12.91
N TYR A 67 24.62 -17.95 13.43
CA TYR A 67 23.62 -16.93 13.79
C TYR A 67 24.16 -15.63 14.43
N LYS A 68 25.33 -15.67 15.07
CA LYS A 68 25.92 -14.58 15.85
C LYS A 68 26.47 -13.42 15.00
N ASN A 69 26.80 -13.65 13.73
CA ASN A 69 27.33 -12.64 12.80
C ASN A 69 26.49 -12.50 11.51
N ALA A 70 25.27 -13.04 11.50
CA ALA A 70 24.40 -12.98 10.34
C ALA A 70 23.64 -11.66 10.31
N LEU A 71 23.62 -11.00 9.15
CA LEU A 71 22.61 -9.97 8.87
C LEU A 71 21.24 -10.62 9.01
N THR A 72 20.38 -10.05 9.83
CA THR A 72 19.02 -10.53 10.15
C THR A 72 18.09 -9.33 10.27
N CYS A 73 16.79 -9.50 10.53
CA CYS A 73 15.91 -8.34 10.72
C CYS A 73 16.44 -7.40 11.82
N VAL A 74 16.99 -7.95 12.91
CA VAL A 74 17.51 -7.19 14.06
C VAL A 74 18.75 -6.35 13.77
N THR A 75 19.49 -6.63 12.70
CA THR A 75 20.64 -5.78 12.32
C THR A 75 20.19 -4.47 11.67
N CYS A 76 18.96 -4.42 11.16
CA CYS A 76 18.36 -3.22 10.57
C CYS A 76 17.37 -2.56 11.54
N HIS A 77 16.53 -3.35 12.19
CA HIS A 77 15.57 -2.87 13.18
C HIS A 77 15.13 -3.99 14.14
N ASN A 78 14.76 -3.67 15.37
CA ASN A 78 14.14 -4.65 16.25
C ASN A 78 12.69 -4.93 15.79
N PRO A 79 12.34 -6.17 15.36
CA PRO A 79 10.99 -6.48 14.89
C PRO A 79 9.94 -6.50 16.02
N HIS A 80 10.37 -6.55 17.29
CA HIS A 80 9.49 -6.44 18.46
C HIS A 80 9.25 -4.99 18.89
N VAL A 81 10.01 -4.03 18.34
CA VAL A 81 9.73 -2.60 18.52
C VAL A 81 8.75 -2.18 17.43
N SER A 82 7.62 -1.63 17.84
CA SER A 82 6.54 -1.25 16.93
C SER A 82 7.06 -0.34 15.81
N VAL A 83 6.65 -0.64 14.56
CA VAL A 83 6.86 0.24 13.40
C VAL A 83 6.32 1.67 13.61
N LYS A 84 5.41 1.88 14.58
CA LYS A 84 4.93 3.20 15.01
C LYS A 84 6.01 4.06 15.69
N VAL A 85 7.10 3.44 16.13
CA VAL A 85 8.26 4.07 16.79
C VAL A 85 9.47 4.08 15.84
N THR A 86 9.57 3.09 14.95
CA THR A 86 10.70 2.92 14.03
C THR A 86 10.55 3.80 12.78
N GLY A 87 10.98 5.07 12.86
CA GLY A 87 10.98 5.99 11.71
C GLY A 87 11.98 5.63 10.60
N LYS A 88 11.82 6.22 9.41
CA LYS A 88 12.70 6.01 8.23
C LYS A 88 14.19 6.21 8.56
N GLU A 89 14.49 7.13 9.47
CA GLU A 89 15.86 7.43 9.91
C GLU A 89 16.57 6.26 10.57
N ILE A 90 15.86 5.36 11.27
CA ILE A 90 16.48 4.17 11.87
C ILE A 90 17.04 3.26 10.76
N PHE A 91 16.27 3.07 9.69
CA PHE A 91 16.70 2.27 8.55
C PHE A 91 17.80 2.99 7.74
N ASN A 92 17.66 4.29 7.48
CA ASN A 92 18.70 5.08 6.81
C ASN A 92 20.02 5.05 7.60
N ASN A 93 19.98 5.18 8.93
CA ASN A 93 21.15 5.12 9.78
C ASN A 93 21.74 3.71 9.85
N ALA A 94 20.91 2.66 9.89
CA ALA A 94 21.39 1.29 9.80
C ALA A 94 22.16 1.05 8.49
N CYS A 95 21.66 1.57 7.36
CA CYS A 95 22.40 1.56 6.10
C CYS A 95 23.71 2.34 6.21
N LYS A 96 23.67 3.60 6.69
CA LYS A 96 24.85 4.45 6.82
C LYS A 96 25.91 3.84 7.73
N ASN A 97 25.56 3.18 8.82
CA ASN A 97 26.53 2.56 9.75
C ASN A 97 27.37 1.46 9.09
N CYS A 98 26.84 0.79 8.06
CA CYS A 98 27.56 -0.22 7.28
C CYS A 98 28.25 0.37 6.04
N HIS A 99 27.87 1.59 5.63
CA HIS A 99 28.28 2.20 4.38
C HIS A 99 29.02 3.55 4.57
N SER A 100 29.35 3.94 5.80
CA SER A 100 30.00 5.21 6.15
C SER A 100 31.53 5.15 6.12
N SER A 101 32.12 3.96 6.08
CA SER A 101 33.57 3.73 6.12
C SER A 101 34.09 3.11 4.82
N ALA A 102 33.87 3.85 3.74
CA ALA A 102 34.76 3.94 2.59
C ALA A 102 34.20 5.05 1.70
N ASP A 103 35.08 5.87 1.16
CA ASP A 103 34.70 6.95 0.25
C ASP A 103 33.75 6.44 -0.83
N GLN A 104 32.56 7.05 -0.84
CA GLN A 104 31.44 6.87 -1.78
C GLN A 104 30.56 5.63 -1.56
N ILE A 105 29.41 5.88 -0.92
CA ILE A 105 28.18 5.13 -1.21
C ILE A 105 27.86 5.34 -2.70
N HIS A 106 28.28 4.41 -3.55
CA HIS A 106 27.91 4.38 -4.97
C HIS A 106 26.47 3.91 -5.10
N CYS A 107 25.51 4.78 -4.76
CA CYS A 107 24.18 4.65 -5.29
C CYS A 107 24.30 4.77 -6.82
N SER A 108 23.97 3.69 -7.53
CA SER A 108 24.04 3.64 -8.99
C SER A 108 23.01 4.53 -9.69
N GLU A 109 22.12 5.16 -8.90
CA GLU A 109 21.13 6.11 -9.37
C GLU A 109 21.75 7.51 -9.54
N THR A 110 21.24 8.23 -10.53
CA THR A 110 21.68 9.59 -10.86
C THR A 110 21.45 10.55 -9.68
N MET A 111 22.33 11.56 -9.55
CA MET A 111 22.21 12.56 -8.49
C MET A 111 20.87 13.31 -8.53
N VAL A 112 20.34 13.54 -9.73
CA VAL A 112 19.05 14.21 -9.92
C VAL A 112 17.91 13.39 -9.29
N ASN A 113 17.84 12.09 -9.57
CA ASN A 113 16.82 11.21 -9.01
C ASN A 113 16.98 11.03 -7.50
N ARG A 114 18.22 10.89 -7.02
CA ARG A 114 18.53 10.82 -5.58
C ARG A 114 18.07 12.07 -4.82
N GLN A 115 18.33 13.26 -5.34
CA GLN A 115 17.90 14.53 -4.73
C GLN A 115 16.37 14.70 -4.73
N SER A 116 15.67 14.10 -5.69
CA SER A 116 14.20 14.08 -5.69
C SER A 116 13.63 13.34 -4.47
N SER A 117 14.33 12.31 -3.99
CA SER A 117 14.00 11.52 -2.79
C SER A 117 14.75 11.95 -1.52
N ILE A 118 15.31 13.17 -1.46
CA ILE A 118 16.05 13.71 -0.30
C ILE A 118 17.29 12.86 0.03
N ASP A 119 17.87 12.20 -0.98
CA ASP A 119 19.08 11.38 -0.89
C ASP A 119 19.05 10.32 0.25
N ASN A 120 17.86 9.77 0.53
CA ASN A 120 17.69 8.71 1.51
C ASN A 120 17.61 7.32 0.84
N CYS A 121 17.92 6.25 1.57
CA CYS A 121 17.96 4.90 1.03
C CYS A 121 16.56 4.25 0.98
N VAL A 122 15.72 4.53 1.98
CA VAL A 122 14.43 3.86 2.21
C VAL A 122 13.42 4.18 1.11
N SER A 123 13.40 5.39 0.56
CA SER A 123 12.43 5.80 -0.45
C SER A 123 12.49 4.95 -1.73
N CYS A 124 13.67 4.51 -2.14
CA CYS A 124 13.85 3.69 -3.34
C CYS A 124 13.96 2.19 -3.02
N HIS A 125 14.59 1.83 -1.90
CA HIS A 125 14.90 0.43 -1.56
C HIS A 125 13.92 -0.21 -0.58
N MET A 126 13.03 0.56 0.03
CA MET A 126 11.97 0.08 0.93
C MET A 126 10.65 0.80 0.65
N PRO A 127 10.12 0.75 -0.58
CA PRO A 127 8.88 1.42 -0.91
C PRO A 127 7.74 0.86 -0.06
N LYS A 128 6.89 1.77 0.41
CA LYS A 128 5.64 1.43 1.06
C LYS A 128 4.69 0.80 0.04
N SER A 129 4.31 -0.45 0.25
CA SER A 129 3.11 -1.04 -0.32
C SER A 129 2.03 -1.13 0.75
N GLY A 130 0.78 -0.93 0.36
CA GLY A 130 -0.37 -1.10 1.24
C GLY A 130 -1.34 -2.03 0.55
N SER A 131 -2.05 -2.85 1.33
CA SER A 131 -3.23 -3.55 0.83
C SER A 131 -4.44 -2.67 1.11
N ILE A 132 -5.33 -2.55 0.12
CA ILE A 132 -6.64 -1.91 0.30
C ILE A 132 -7.40 -2.53 1.47
N ASP A 133 -7.26 -3.84 1.68
CA ASP A 133 -7.96 -4.61 2.71
C ASP A 133 -7.36 -4.45 4.11
N ILE A 134 -6.18 -3.83 4.24
CA ILE A 134 -5.59 -3.53 5.54
C ILE A 134 -4.98 -2.12 5.53
N PRO A 135 -5.83 -1.07 5.60
CA PRO A 135 -5.45 0.34 5.36
C PRO A 135 -4.36 0.86 6.31
N HIS A 136 -4.20 0.23 7.47
CA HIS A 136 -3.23 0.58 8.52
C HIS A 136 -1.94 -0.23 8.46
N VAL A 137 -1.89 -1.25 7.61
CA VAL A 137 -0.72 -2.09 7.45
C VAL A 137 -0.01 -1.65 6.18
N THR A 138 1.04 -0.88 6.40
CA THR A 138 2.02 -0.58 5.36
C THR A 138 3.05 -1.70 5.38
N VAL A 139 3.08 -2.50 4.33
CA VAL A 139 4.17 -3.42 4.06
C VAL A 139 5.28 -2.59 3.41
N HIS A 140 6.52 -2.78 3.83
CA HIS A 140 7.65 -2.25 3.09
C HIS A 140 8.31 -3.46 2.47
N ASP A 141 8.30 -3.54 1.14
CA ASP A 141 9.09 -4.56 0.49
C ASP A 141 10.55 -4.14 0.64
N HIS A 142 11.38 -4.96 1.29
CA HIS A 142 12.80 -4.68 1.50
C HIS A 142 13.55 -4.94 0.19
N PHE A 143 13.28 -4.09 -0.80
CA PHE A 143 13.65 -4.14 -2.20
C PHE A 143 15.16 -3.89 -2.40
N ILE A 144 15.98 -4.84 -1.94
CA ILE A 144 17.42 -4.83 -2.18
C ILE A 144 17.76 -6.02 -3.08
N ARG A 145 17.56 -5.83 -4.39
CA ARG A 145 17.86 -6.81 -5.43
C ARG A 145 19.27 -6.59 -6.01
N LYS A 146 19.87 -7.64 -6.54
CA LYS A 146 21.01 -7.56 -7.47
C LYS A 146 20.52 -6.86 -8.76
N PRO A 147 21.10 -5.73 -9.19
CA PRO A 147 20.80 -5.19 -10.51
C PRO A 147 21.26 -6.20 -11.57
N MET A 148 20.28 -6.79 -12.24
CA MET A 148 20.46 -7.67 -13.39
C MET A 148 20.74 -6.81 -14.61
N LYS A 149 21.66 -7.24 -15.47
CA LYS A 149 21.91 -6.54 -16.75
C LYS A 149 20.64 -6.56 -17.60
N LYS A 150 20.41 -5.59 -18.49
CA LYS A 150 19.22 -5.59 -19.39
C LYS A 150 19.08 -6.91 -20.17
N GLU A 151 20.19 -7.54 -20.56
CA GLU A 151 20.15 -8.87 -21.20
C GLU A 151 19.77 -10.02 -20.23
N GLU A 152 20.05 -9.90 -18.94
CA GLU A 152 19.59 -10.83 -17.88
C GLU A 152 18.14 -10.54 -17.46
N ILE A 153 17.69 -9.28 -17.56
CA ILE A 153 16.28 -8.88 -17.40
C ILE A 153 15.43 -9.50 -18.51
N ASN A 154 15.95 -9.57 -19.73
CA ASN A 154 15.31 -10.30 -20.84
C ASN A 154 15.41 -11.83 -20.69
N LYS A 155 16.28 -12.33 -19.79
CA LYS A 155 16.30 -13.72 -19.30
C LYS A 155 15.54 -13.88 -17.98
N VAL A 156 14.81 -12.86 -17.51
CA VAL A 156 13.90 -13.01 -16.36
C VAL A 156 12.96 -14.13 -16.73
N LYS A 157 13.08 -15.19 -15.95
CA LYS A 157 12.37 -16.43 -16.09
C LYS A 157 10.89 -16.10 -16.29
N GLU A 158 10.35 -16.51 -17.43
CA GLU A 158 8.95 -16.33 -17.80
C GLU A 158 8.07 -16.76 -16.62
N PHE A 159 7.21 -15.86 -16.13
CA PHE A 159 6.25 -16.20 -15.08
C PHE A 159 5.28 -17.24 -15.64
N ILE A 160 5.25 -18.42 -15.03
CA ILE A 160 4.40 -19.52 -15.48
C ILE A 160 3.01 -19.38 -14.85
N GLY A 161 2.97 -19.06 -13.55
CA GLY A 161 1.72 -19.04 -12.79
C GLY A 161 1.95 -19.16 -11.29
N LEU A 162 0.86 -19.06 -10.55
CA LEU A 162 0.81 -19.41 -9.13
C LEU A 162 0.55 -20.91 -8.96
N TYR A 163 1.29 -21.55 -8.07
CA TYR A 163 1.14 -22.96 -7.73
C TYR A 163 0.83 -23.13 -6.24
N ALA A 164 -0.12 -23.99 -5.90
CA ALA A 164 -0.44 -24.33 -4.52
C ALA A 164 0.54 -25.35 -3.97
N VAL A 165 1.29 -24.98 -2.92
CA VAL A 165 2.34 -25.85 -2.35
C VAL A 165 1.81 -26.92 -1.42
N ASN A 166 0.64 -26.69 -0.83
CA ASN A 166 0.06 -27.55 0.20
C ASN A 166 -1.27 -28.19 -0.23
N GLU A 167 -1.71 -27.96 -1.47
CA GLU A 167 -2.94 -28.53 -2.01
C GLU A 167 -2.75 -28.91 -3.48
N LYS A 168 -3.22 -30.11 -3.87
CA LYS A 168 -3.00 -30.64 -5.22
C LYS A 168 -3.88 -30.00 -6.29
N ASN A 169 -5.14 -29.72 -5.98
CA ASN A 169 -6.07 -29.15 -6.95
C ASN A 169 -7.04 -28.16 -6.29
N PRO A 170 -6.56 -26.94 -5.99
CA PRO A 170 -7.43 -25.89 -5.47
C PRO A 170 -8.53 -25.57 -6.47
N ASP A 171 -9.71 -25.20 -5.96
CA ASP A 171 -10.82 -24.77 -6.81
C ASP A 171 -10.50 -23.44 -7.53
N ASN A 172 -11.31 -23.10 -8.53
CA ASN A 172 -11.10 -21.93 -9.37
C ASN A 172 -11.17 -20.61 -8.57
N THR A 173 -12.08 -20.50 -7.59
CA THR A 173 -12.22 -19.29 -6.79
C THR A 173 -11.00 -19.08 -5.89
N THR A 174 -10.47 -20.16 -5.31
CA THR A 174 -9.24 -20.14 -4.52
C THR A 174 -8.03 -19.74 -5.36
N LYS A 175 -7.90 -20.28 -6.58
CA LYS A 175 -6.86 -19.86 -7.55
C LYS A 175 -7.00 -18.38 -7.92
N ALA A 176 -8.21 -17.91 -8.23
CA ALA A 176 -8.46 -16.52 -8.57
C ALA A 176 -8.08 -15.57 -7.43
N LYS A 177 -8.50 -15.90 -6.20
CA LYS A 177 -8.19 -15.14 -4.99
C LYS A 177 -6.68 -15.06 -4.76
N ALA A 178 -5.93 -16.13 -5.01
CA ALA A 178 -4.48 -16.13 -4.91
C ALA A 178 -3.83 -15.14 -5.89
N TYR A 179 -4.27 -15.11 -7.14
CA TYR A 179 -3.78 -14.13 -8.13
C TYR A 179 -4.11 -12.69 -7.75
N ILE A 180 -5.34 -12.43 -7.28
CA ILE A 180 -5.76 -11.11 -6.81
C ILE A 180 -4.89 -10.67 -5.62
N GLN A 181 -4.69 -11.56 -4.64
CA GLN A 181 -3.85 -11.28 -3.47
C GLN A 181 -2.37 -11.11 -3.82
N GLN A 182 -1.87 -11.84 -4.82
CA GLN A 182 -0.51 -11.66 -5.34
C GLN A 182 -0.32 -10.24 -5.86
N TYR A 183 -1.30 -9.75 -6.63
CA TYR A 183 -1.29 -8.39 -7.13
C TYR A 183 -1.34 -7.34 -6.01
N ASP A 184 -2.30 -7.49 -5.10
CA ASP A 184 -2.59 -6.49 -4.08
C ASP A 184 -1.51 -6.42 -2.98
N LYS A 185 -0.90 -7.56 -2.62
CA LYS A 185 0.00 -7.63 -1.46
C LYS A 185 1.48 -7.66 -1.80
N PHE A 186 1.86 -8.12 -2.99
CA PHE A 186 3.26 -8.42 -3.31
C PHE A 186 3.77 -7.73 -4.57
N GLU A 187 3.08 -7.88 -5.70
CA GLU A 187 3.58 -7.36 -6.97
C GLU A 187 2.44 -6.87 -7.88
N SER A 188 2.44 -5.57 -8.18
CA SER A 188 1.39 -4.92 -8.99
C SER A 188 1.52 -5.18 -10.50
N ASN A 189 1.83 -6.40 -10.93
CA ASN A 189 1.84 -6.80 -12.35
C ASN A 189 0.40 -7.08 -12.85
N PRO A 190 -0.13 -6.32 -13.83
CA PRO A 190 -1.48 -6.50 -14.34
C PRO A 190 -1.82 -7.92 -14.83
N GLU A 191 -0.83 -8.71 -15.29
CA GLU A 191 -1.04 -10.08 -15.78
C GLU A 191 -1.63 -11.02 -14.72
N PHE A 192 -1.39 -10.75 -13.43
CA PHE A 192 -2.03 -11.50 -12.35
C PHE A 192 -3.55 -11.33 -12.37
N LEU A 193 -4.04 -10.13 -12.66
CA LEU A 193 -5.48 -9.84 -12.68
C LEU A 193 -6.18 -10.50 -13.87
N ASP A 194 -5.49 -10.57 -15.01
CA ASP A 194 -6.01 -11.28 -16.19
C ASP A 194 -6.02 -12.80 -15.94
N SER A 195 -5.00 -13.32 -15.24
CA SER A 195 -4.98 -14.71 -14.79
C SER A 195 -6.11 -15.01 -13.80
N ALA A 196 -6.38 -14.12 -12.84
CA ALA A 196 -7.52 -14.25 -11.94
C ALA A 196 -8.84 -14.30 -12.71
N LYS A 197 -9.03 -13.42 -13.72
CA LYS A 197 -10.25 -13.36 -14.51
C LYS A 197 -10.55 -14.66 -15.26
N LYS A 198 -9.53 -15.40 -15.71
CA LYS A 198 -9.70 -16.71 -16.37
C LYS A 198 -10.43 -17.72 -15.49
N TYR A 199 -10.27 -17.64 -14.17
CA TYR A 199 -10.91 -18.54 -13.21
C TYR A 199 -12.28 -18.04 -12.71
N LEU A 200 -12.63 -16.78 -12.95
CA LEU A 200 -13.89 -16.17 -12.52
C LEU A 200 -14.83 -15.99 -13.71
N SER A 201 -15.65 -17.01 -13.99
CA SER A 201 -16.70 -16.90 -15.01
C SER A 201 -17.73 -15.86 -14.59
N ASP A 202 -18.20 -15.08 -15.55
CA ASP A 202 -19.24 -14.06 -15.40
C ASP A 202 -20.21 -14.07 -16.60
N LYS A 203 -20.33 -15.22 -17.28
CA LYS A 203 -21.13 -15.38 -18.51
C LYS A 203 -22.62 -15.50 -18.23
N THR A 204 -22.98 -16.15 -17.13
CA THR A 204 -24.36 -16.33 -16.69
C THR A 204 -24.60 -15.63 -15.36
N GLN A 205 -25.87 -15.36 -15.01
CA GLN A 205 -26.21 -14.81 -13.70
C GLN A 205 -25.72 -15.71 -12.56
N LYS A 206 -25.84 -17.04 -12.69
CA LYS A 206 -25.36 -18.01 -11.70
C LYS A 206 -23.84 -17.95 -11.53
N ASP A 207 -23.11 -17.75 -12.63
CA ASP A 207 -21.66 -17.60 -12.58
C ASP A 207 -21.27 -16.34 -11.78
N ILE A 208 -21.99 -15.25 -12.00
CA ILE A 208 -21.77 -13.98 -11.29
C ILE A 208 -22.10 -14.15 -9.80
N GLU A 209 -23.22 -14.78 -9.46
CA GLU A 209 -23.60 -15.06 -8.06
C GLU A 209 -22.53 -15.91 -7.35
N TYR A 210 -22.03 -16.96 -8.01
CA TYR A 210 -21.00 -17.83 -7.45
C TYR A 210 -19.65 -17.11 -7.27
N ASN A 211 -19.27 -16.24 -8.21
CA ASN A 211 -17.97 -15.55 -8.21
C ASN A 211 -18.03 -14.12 -7.64
N PHE A 212 -19.18 -13.69 -7.09
CA PHE A 212 -19.51 -12.29 -6.87
C PHE A 212 -18.43 -11.52 -6.10
N GLU A 213 -18.07 -11.98 -4.90
CA GLU A 213 -17.08 -11.32 -4.04
C GLU A 213 -15.73 -11.15 -4.72
N ASN A 214 -15.25 -12.19 -5.43
CA ASN A 214 -13.96 -12.16 -6.13
C ASN A 214 -14.01 -11.30 -7.40
N LEU A 215 -15.14 -11.27 -8.11
CA LEU A 215 -15.35 -10.36 -9.25
C LEU A 215 -15.32 -8.91 -8.78
N ILE A 216 -16.04 -8.59 -7.69
CA ILE A 216 -16.04 -7.25 -7.09
C ILE A 216 -14.62 -6.85 -6.68
N HIS A 217 -13.87 -7.75 -6.03
CA HIS A 217 -12.48 -7.49 -5.66
C HIS A 217 -11.58 -7.24 -6.88
N LEU A 218 -11.65 -8.12 -7.89
CA LEU A 218 -10.87 -8.01 -9.11
C LEU A 218 -11.07 -6.67 -9.81
N TYR A 219 -12.32 -6.30 -10.09
CA TYR A 219 -12.61 -5.07 -10.82
C TYR A 219 -12.40 -3.82 -9.97
N PHE A 220 -12.47 -3.93 -8.64
CA PHE A 220 -12.14 -2.82 -7.75
C PHE A 220 -10.67 -2.45 -7.84
N ILE A 221 -9.79 -3.46 -7.83
CA ILE A 221 -8.35 -3.26 -8.03
C ILE A 221 -8.06 -2.71 -9.43
N LYS A 222 -8.77 -3.19 -10.47
CA LYS A 222 -8.69 -2.63 -11.83
C LYS A 222 -9.29 -1.22 -11.94
N LYS A 223 -9.90 -0.68 -10.88
CA LYS A 223 -10.63 0.59 -10.84
C LYS A 223 -11.77 0.68 -11.87
N ASP A 224 -12.33 -0.46 -12.26
CA ASP A 224 -13.47 -0.55 -13.17
C ASP A 224 -14.77 -0.58 -12.38
N TYR A 225 -15.13 0.59 -11.87
CA TYR A 225 -16.33 0.78 -11.05
C TYR A 225 -17.61 0.53 -11.87
N THR A 226 -17.59 0.81 -13.17
CA THR A 226 -18.72 0.57 -14.06
C THR A 226 -19.07 -0.91 -14.18
N LYS A 227 -18.06 -1.79 -14.27
CA LYS A 227 -18.28 -3.24 -14.32
C LYS A 227 -18.86 -3.77 -13.01
N ILE A 228 -18.36 -3.29 -11.87
CA ILE A 228 -18.89 -3.62 -10.54
C ILE A 228 -20.38 -3.27 -10.48
N LEU A 229 -20.74 -2.04 -10.84
CA LEU A 229 -22.13 -1.60 -10.78
C LEU A 229 -23.01 -2.33 -11.80
N GLY A 230 -22.46 -2.78 -12.94
CA GLY A 230 -23.13 -3.70 -13.86
C GLY A 230 -23.57 -5.00 -13.19
N TYR A 231 -22.70 -5.64 -12.41
CA TYR A 231 -23.07 -6.83 -11.64
C TYR A 231 -24.09 -6.53 -10.55
N VAL A 232 -23.96 -5.39 -9.86
CA VAL A 232 -24.91 -4.97 -8.81
C VAL A 232 -26.31 -4.76 -9.40
N ASN A 233 -26.40 -4.15 -10.58
CA ASN A 233 -27.66 -3.93 -11.28
C ASN A 233 -28.28 -5.26 -11.75
N GLN A 234 -27.46 -6.20 -12.25
CA GLN A 234 -27.93 -7.51 -12.70
C GLN A 234 -28.50 -8.37 -11.57
N LEU A 235 -27.86 -8.37 -10.40
CA LEU A 235 -28.31 -9.18 -9.25
C LEU A 235 -29.36 -8.47 -8.36
N GLY A 236 -29.50 -7.16 -8.52
CA GLY A 236 -30.38 -6.31 -7.72
C GLY A 236 -29.74 -5.89 -6.39
N LYS A 237 -29.62 -4.58 -6.19
CA LYS A 237 -29.06 -3.96 -4.97
C LYS A 237 -29.70 -4.49 -3.68
N GLU A 238 -31.02 -4.58 -3.64
CA GLU A 238 -31.76 -5.04 -2.46
C GLU A 238 -31.45 -6.50 -2.12
N ASN A 239 -31.35 -7.35 -3.14
CA ASN A 239 -31.00 -8.76 -2.97
C ASN A 239 -29.57 -8.91 -2.45
N ILE A 240 -28.61 -8.14 -3.00
CA ILE A 240 -27.23 -8.12 -2.52
C ILE A 240 -27.17 -7.71 -1.05
N LEU A 241 -27.84 -6.61 -0.67
CA LEU A 241 -27.85 -6.14 0.71
C LEU A 241 -28.48 -7.18 1.63
N LYS A 242 -29.62 -7.77 1.26
CA LYS A 242 -30.28 -8.82 2.04
C LYS A 242 -29.37 -10.03 2.27
N ASN A 243 -28.55 -10.41 1.29
CA ASN A 243 -27.71 -11.60 1.36
C ASN A 243 -26.36 -11.36 2.04
N LEU A 244 -25.74 -10.20 1.83
CA LEU A 244 -24.40 -9.90 2.33
C LEU A 244 -24.41 -9.14 3.67
N ALA A 245 -25.33 -8.19 3.86
CA ALA A 245 -25.33 -7.29 5.04
C ALA A 245 -25.69 -7.98 6.36
N VAL A 246 -26.14 -9.24 6.33
CA VAL A 246 -26.55 -10.00 7.52
C VAL A 246 -25.49 -11.02 7.99
N LYS A 247 -24.51 -11.34 7.14
CA LYS A 247 -23.55 -12.43 7.38
C LYS A 247 -22.25 -11.89 7.98
N LYS A 248 -22.13 -11.97 9.30
CA LYS A 248 -20.87 -11.67 10.01
C LYS A 248 -19.89 -12.84 9.86
N SER A 249 -18.64 -12.53 9.48
CA SER A 249 -17.56 -13.50 9.36
C SER A 249 -16.27 -12.94 9.97
N TRP A 250 -15.39 -13.82 10.45
CA TRP A 250 -14.12 -13.41 11.05
C TRP A 250 -13.19 -12.70 10.06
N ASP A 251 -13.27 -13.06 8.79
CA ASP A 251 -12.49 -12.46 7.70
C ASP A 251 -13.15 -11.21 7.10
N ASN A 252 -14.36 -10.85 7.55
CA ASN A 252 -15.13 -9.68 7.13
C ASN A 252 -15.27 -9.54 5.60
N VAL A 253 -15.26 -10.64 4.83
CA VAL A 253 -15.26 -10.60 3.36
C VAL A 253 -16.49 -9.85 2.83
N ASN A 254 -17.67 -10.10 3.40
CA ASN A 254 -18.90 -9.40 3.01
C ASN A 254 -18.81 -7.89 3.26
N ALA A 255 -18.21 -7.47 4.38
CA ALA A 255 -18.04 -6.06 4.69
C ALA A 255 -17.12 -5.38 3.67
N TRP A 256 -16.02 -6.04 3.29
CA TRP A 256 -15.13 -5.57 2.24
C TRP A 256 -15.78 -5.54 0.86
N THR A 257 -16.61 -6.52 0.52
CA THR A 257 -17.39 -6.51 -0.74
C THR A 257 -18.35 -5.34 -0.78
N LEU A 258 -19.10 -5.10 0.30
CA LEU A 258 -20.01 -3.94 0.42
C LEU A 258 -19.23 -2.62 0.34
N TYR A 259 -18.08 -2.52 1.01
CA TYR A 259 -17.20 -1.36 0.94
C TYR A 259 -16.76 -1.05 -0.51
N ARG A 260 -16.31 -2.06 -1.26
CA ARG A 260 -15.87 -1.88 -2.66
C ARG A 260 -17.01 -1.45 -3.58
N ILE A 261 -18.23 -1.95 -3.35
CA ILE A 261 -19.42 -1.48 -4.06
C ILE A 261 -19.73 -0.03 -3.68
N GLY A 262 -19.64 0.32 -2.40
CA GLY A 262 -19.81 1.70 -1.92
C GLY A 262 -18.82 2.67 -2.56
N GLU A 263 -17.53 2.31 -2.61
CA GLU A 263 -16.50 3.07 -3.33
C GLU A 263 -16.83 3.19 -4.82
N SER A 264 -17.36 2.14 -5.44
CA SER A 264 -17.74 2.18 -6.85
C SER A 264 -18.85 3.21 -7.09
N TYR A 265 -19.91 3.21 -6.27
CA TYR A 265 -20.97 4.22 -6.33
C TYR A 265 -20.46 5.64 -6.05
N TYR A 266 -19.54 5.80 -5.08
CA TYR A 266 -18.95 7.10 -4.76
C TYR A 266 -18.18 7.67 -5.95
N ASN A 267 -17.33 6.86 -6.59
CA ASN A 267 -16.53 7.28 -7.74
C ASN A 267 -17.36 7.54 -8.99
N THR A 268 -18.53 6.91 -9.14
CA THR A 268 -19.48 7.21 -10.24
C THR A 268 -20.50 8.30 -9.88
N GLY A 269 -20.37 8.95 -8.71
CA GLY A 269 -21.20 10.09 -8.29
C GLY A 269 -22.56 9.75 -7.68
N ASN A 270 -22.92 8.47 -7.50
CA ASN A 270 -24.15 8.09 -6.80
C ASN A 270 -23.90 8.04 -5.28
N ILE A 271 -23.93 9.22 -4.67
CA ILE A 271 -23.59 9.42 -3.25
C ILE A 271 -24.58 8.74 -2.30
N SER A 272 -25.86 8.60 -2.69
CA SER A 272 -26.87 7.96 -1.84
C SER A 272 -26.64 6.46 -1.68
N ASP A 273 -26.33 5.78 -2.78
CA ASP A 273 -26.04 4.34 -2.74
C ASP A 273 -24.68 4.07 -2.08
N ALA A 274 -23.68 4.92 -2.33
CA ALA A 274 -22.40 4.85 -1.61
C ALA A 274 -22.60 4.84 -0.09
N TYR A 275 -23.42 5.77 0.44
CA TYR A 275 -23.76 5.82 1.86
C TYR A 275 -24.41 4.53 2.35
N THR A 276 -25.38 4.00 1.60
CA THR A 276 -26.06 2.76 1.96
C THR A 276 -25.08 1.59 2.08
N PHE A 277 -24.19 1.43 1.11
CA PHE A 277 -23.21 0.33 1.12
C PHE A 277 -22.14 0.50 2.20
N TYR A 278 -21.60 1.71 2.40
CA TYR A 278 -20.64 1.96 3.49
C TYR A 278 -21.25 1.73 4.87
N LYS A 279 -22.50 2.16 5.09
CA LYS A 279 -23.20 1.95 6.36
C LYS A 279 -23.36 0.46 6.67
N ASN A 280 -23.68 -0.36 5.67
CA ASN A 280 -23.78 -1.82 5.86
C ASN A 280 -22.39 -2.47 6.04
N ALA A 281 -21.34 -1.99 5.36
CA ALA A 281 -19.97 -2.45 5.58
C ALA A 281 -19.49 -2.15 7.01
N GLU A 282 -19.74 -0.94 7.51
CA GLU A 282 -19.42 -0.53 8.89
C GLU A 282 -20.23 -1.35 9.91
N GLY A 283 -21.53 -1.59 9.67
CA GLY A 283 -22.35 -2.41 10.56
C GLY A 283 -21.89 -3.87 10.69
N LEU A 284 -21.29 -4.43 9.63
CA LEU A 284 -20.67 -5.76 9.68
C LEU A 284 -19.30 -5.77 10.37
N SER A 285 -18.52 -4.70 10.23
CA SER A 285 -17.18 -4.57 10.80
C SER A 285 -17.00 -3.22 11.51
N PRO A 286 -17.62 -3.02 12.69
CA PRO A 286 -17.71 -1.71 13.35
C PRO A 286 -16.35 -1.18 13.87
N TYR A 287 -15.37 -2.07 14.04
CA TYR A 287 -14.01 -1.71 14.46
C TYR A 287 -13.07 -1.41 13.29
N ASN A 288 -13.56 -1.48 12.05
CA ASN A 288 -12.79 -1.07 10.88
C ASN A 288 -12.92 0.44 10.66
N LEU A 289 -11.95 1.19 11.20
CA LEU A 289 -11.92 2.65 11.14
C LEU A 289 -11.94 3.22 9.71
N GLU A 290 -11.50 2.46 8.71
CA GLU A 290 -11.56 2.91 7.31
C GLU A 290 -12.99 2.95 6.77
N PHE A 291 -13.82 1.96 7.12
CA PHE A 291 -15.24 1.96 6.72
C PHE A 291 -15.96 3.15 7.33
N LYS A 292 -15.68 3.43 8.60
CA LYS A 292 -16.19 4.59 9.32
C LYS A 292 -15.68 5.91 8.72
N ASN A 293 -14.41 5.97 8.30
CA ASN A 293 -13.83 7.13 7.63
C ASN A 293 -14.50 7.41 6.27
N LYS A 294 -14.79 6.36 5.48
CA LYS A 294 -15.55 6.51 4.23
C LYS A 294 -17.00 6.92 4.48
N LEU A 295 -17.63 6.44 5.55
CA LEU A 295 -18.95 6.91 5.97
C LEU A 295 -18.95 8.42 6.29
N GLY A 296 -17.92 8.93 6.98
CA GLY A 296 -17.77 10.38 7.18
C GLY A 296 -17.53 11.13 5.86
N THR A 297 -16.75 10.55 4.95
CA THR A 297 -16.45 11.15 3.63
C THR A 297 -17.69 11.25 2.74
N VAL A 298 -18.57 10.25 2.75
CA VAL A 298 -19.82 10.30 1.98
C VAL A 298 -20.82 11.26 2.62
N LEU A 299 -20.84 11.40 3.96
CA LEU A 299 -21.65 12.42 4.65
C LEU A 299 -21.21 13.84 4.25
N MET A 300 -19.90 14.09 4.12
CA MET A 300 -19.39 15.34 3.55
C MET A 300 -19.93 15.58 2.13
N ALA A 301 -19.93 14.55 1.28
CA ALA A 301 -20.47 14.65 -0.08
C ALA A 301 -22.00 14.86 -0.12
N GLN A 302 -22.72 14.47 0.93
CA GLN A 302 -24.14 14.76 1.12
C GLN A 302 -24.39 16.15 1.77
N ASN A 303 -23.35 16.96 1.94
CA ASN A 303 -23.40 18.24 2.66
C ASN A 303 -23.84 18.12 4.15
N LYS A 304 -23.74 16.93 4.74
CA LYS A 304 -24.04 16.63 6.14
C LYS A 304 -22.78 16.81 7.00
N ILE A 305 -22.25 18.03 7.00
CA ILE A 305 -20.92 18.33 7.56
C ILE A 305 -20.88 18.06 9.07
N ALA A 306 -21.93 18.43 9.81
CA ALA A 306 -22.01 18.20 11.26
C ALA A 306 -21.97 16.71 11.62
N GLU A 307 -22.70 15.87 10.88
CA GLU A 307 -22.67 14.41 11.08
C GLU A 307 -21.29 13.82 10.75
N ALA A 308 -20.65 14.31 9.67
CA ALA A 308 -19.31 13.87 9.30
C ALA A 308 -18.25 14.22 10.36
N ILE A 309 -18.33 15.41 10.96
CA ILE A 309 -17.45 15.84 12.06
C ILE A 309 -17.53 14.84 13.22
N LEU A 310 -18.75 14.50 13.67
CA LEU A 310 -18.95 13.54 14.76
C LEU A 310 -18.34 12.16 14.43
N ILE A 311 -18.47 11.72 13.18
CA ILE A 311 -17.87 10.47 12.72
C ILE A 311 -16.33 10.55 12.80
N PHE A 312 -15.70 11.59 12.27
CA PHE A 312 -14.25 11.73 12.32
C PHE A 312 -13.72 11.89 13.75
N GLU A 313 -14.39 12.66 14.60
CA GLU A 313 -14.04 12.80 16.02
C GLU A 313 -14.09 11.45 16.75
N SER A 314 -15.11 10.63 16.46
CA SER A 314 -15.22 9.30 17.06
C SER A 314 -14.10 8.36 16.61
N ILE A 315 -13.63 8.46 15.37
CA ILE A 315 -12.43 7.73 14.89
C ILE A 315 -11.20 8.18 15.68
N LEU A 316 -11.04 9.49 15.87
CA LEU A 316 -9.88 10.05 16.58
C LEU A 316 -9.90 9.80 18.09
N LYS A 317 -11.07 9.57 18.68
CA LYS A 317 -11.20 9.10 20.07
C LYS A 317 -10.65 7.68 20.22
N GLU A 318 -10.90 6.81 19.25
CA GLU A 318 -10.43 5.42 19.26
C GLU A 318 -8.96 5.32 18.82
N TYR A 319 -8.59 6.00 17.74
CA TYR A 319 -7.22 6.07 17.25
C TYR A 319 -6.80 7.52 16.94
N PRO A 320 -6.17 8.21 17.91
CA PRO A 320 -5.77 9.62 17.77
C PRO A 320 -4.74 9.89 16.67
N LYS A 321 -4.11 8.88 16.08
CA LYS A 321 -3.09 9.05 15.01
C LYS A 321 -3.60 8.61 13.63
N PHE A 322 -4.91 8.45 13.46
CA PHE A 322 -5.52 8.10 12.17
C PHE A 322 -5.47 9.33 11.23
N ILE A 323 -4.43 9.42 10.39
CA ILE A 323 -4.12 10.61 9.58
C ILE A 323 -5.28 11.00 8.65
N GLN A 324 -5.93 10.02 8.01
CA GLN A 324 -7.01 10.29 7.06
C GLN A 324 -8.21 10.98 7.73
N ALA A 325 -8.54 10.62 8.97
CA ALA A 325 -9.63 11.24 9.73
C ALA A 325 -9.22 12.61 10.30
N ILE A 326 -7.96 12.82 10.68
CA ILE A 326 -7.47 14.16 11.05
C ILE A 326 -7.59 15.10 9.83
N ASN A 327 -7.13 14.65 8.67
CA ASN A 327 -7.23 15.38 7.42
C ASN A 327 -8.69 15.67 7.05
N ASN A 328 -9.57 14.67 7.12
CA ASN A 328 -10.99 14.83 6.77
C ASN A 328 -11.74 15.70 7.78
N LEU A 329 -11.42 15.61 9.08
CA LEU A 329 -11.96 16.52 10.10
C LEU A 329 -11.49 17.96 9.87
N GLY A 330 -10.23 18.16 9.46
CA GLY A 330 -9.72 19.48 9.08
C GLY A 330 -10.49 20.05 7.88
N TYR A 331 -10.72 19.22 6.85
CA TYR A 331 -11.51 19.60 5.69
C TYR A 331 -12.96 19.94 6.07
N ALA A 332 -13.59 19.14 6.92
CA ALA A 332 -14.93 19.39 7.43
C ALA A 332 -15.02 20.71 8.21
N ASN A 333 -14.04 20.98 9.08
CA ASN A 333 -13.97 22.24 9.81
C ASN A 333 -13.81 23.45 8.89
N LEU A 334 -12.95 23.36 7.86
CA LEU A 334 -12.79 24.43 6.87
C LEU A 334 -14.11 24.68 6.12
N ALA A 335 -14.80 23.61 5.71
CA ALA A 335 -16.11 23.71 5.05
C ALA A 335 -17.20 24.32 5.96
N SER A 336 -17.09 24.15 7.29
CA SER A 336 -17.92 24.84 8.29
C SER A 336 -17.45 26.24 8.67
N GLY A 337 -16.42 26.78 8.01
CA GLY A 337 -15.88 28.13 8.29
C GLY A 337 -14.85 28.19 9.43
N ASN A 338 -14.54 27.06 10.08
CA ASN A 338 -13.60 26.97 11.19
C ASN A 338 -12.15 26.80 10.70
N ALA A 339 -11.65 27.79 9.95
CA ALA A 339 -10.32 27.72 9.32
C ALA A 339 -9.16 27.57 10.32
N MET A 340 -9.28 28.14 11.53
CA MET A 340 -8.29 28.00 12.59
C MET A 340 -8.20 26.55 13.08
N GLN A 341 -9.34 25.89 13.29
CA GLN A 341 -9.38 24.49 13.72
C GLN A 341 -8.84 23.56 12.62
N ALA A 342 -9.15 23.86 11.37
CA ALA A 342 -8.60 23.12 10.22
C ALA A 342 -7.07 23.18 10.18
N GLU A 343 -6.48 24.37 10.43
CA GLU A 343 -5.03 24.54 10.48
C GLU A 343 -4.37 23.71 11.58
N ILE A 344 -4.92 23.74 12.81
CA ILE A 344 -4.41 22.94 13.94
C ILE A 344 -4.43 21.44 13.59
N LEU A 345 -5.50 20.97 12.97
CA LEU A 345 -5.63 19.58 12.55
C LEU A 345 -4.63 19.23 11.44
N TYR A 346 -4.46 20.10 10.45
CA TYR A 346 -3.50 19.89 9.38
C TYR A 346 -2.05 19.90 9.87
N ASP A 347 -1.68 20.80 10.79
CA ASP A 347 -0.36 20.82 11.40
C ASP A 347 -0.09 19.52 12.19
N ARG A 348 -1.11 19.00 12.88
CA ARG A 348 -1.03 17.70 13.56
C ARG A 348 -0.84 16.56 12.56
N ALA A 349 -1.60 16.53 11.48
CA ALA A 349 -1.48 15.50 10.44
C ALA A 349 -0.11 15.58 9.74
N LEU A 350 0.41 16.78 9.49
CA LEU A 350 1.68 17.01 8.82
C LEU A 350 2.86 16.51 9.68
N LYS A 351 2.78 16.65 11.01
CA LYS A 351 3.74 16.07 11.95
C LYS A 351 3.74 14.54 11.96
N LEU A 352 2.59 13.91 11.66
CA LEU A 352 2.46 12.45 11.62
C LEU A 352 2.92 11.86 10.29
N ASP A 353 2.57 12.51 9.18
CA ASP A 353 3.03 12.14 7.84
C ASP A 353 3.20 13.38 6.95
N PRO A 354 4.43 13.92 6.85
CA PRO A 354 4.75 15.04 5.97
C PRO A 354 4.57 14.74 4.48
N ASP A 355 4.42 13.46 4.13
CA ASP A 355 4.39 12.98 2.75
C ASP A 355 2.96 12.69 2.27
N TYR A 356 1.94 12.85 3.14
CA TYR A 356 0.58 12.47 2.82
C TYR A 356 -0.06 13.43 1.79
N GLU A 357 -0.10 12.99 0.54
CA GLU A 357 -0.49 13.81 -0.62
C GLU A 357 -1.83 14.54 -0.46
N ALA A 358 -2.87 13.85 0.04
CA ALA A 358 -4.19 14.44 0.23
C ALA A 358 -4.18 15.58 1.28
N LEU A 359 -3.34 15.48 2.30
CA LEU A 359 -3.15 16.55 3.28
C LEU A 359 -2.42 17.75 2.67
N LEU A 360 -1.35 17.52 1.90
CA LEU A 360 -0.62 18.61 1.25
C LEU A 360 -1.53 19.41 0.30
N MET A 361 -2.41 18.71 -0.44
CA MET A 361 -3.45 19.33 -1.26
C MET A 361 -4.42 20.17 -0.42
N ASN A 362 -4.87 19.66 0.72
CA ASN A 362 -5.77 20.39 1.61
C ASN A 362 -5.12 21.62 2.27
N ILE A 363 -3.83 21.53 2.65
CA ILE A 363 -3.07 22.67 3.16
C ILE A 363 -2.88 23.74 2.08
N ALA A 364 -2.62 23.32 0.83
CA ALA A 364 -2.57 24.25 -0.29
C ALA A 364 -3.93 24.98 -0.47
N GLY A 365 -5.04 24.24 -0.40
CA GLY A 365 -6.40 24.80 -0.43
C GLY A 365 -6.65 25.79 0.72
N LEU A 366 -6.29 25.44 1.95
CA LEU A 366 -6.39 26.35 3.11
C LEU A 366 -5.53 27.61 2.92
N SER A 367 -4.33 27.47 2.35
CA SER A 367 -3.43 28.59 2.10
C SER A 367 -4.02 29.54 1.05
N ILE A 368 -4.65 29.00 -0.01
CA ILE A 368 -5.41 29.79 -1.00
C ILE A 368 -6.58 30.51 -0.33
N TYR A 369 -7.35 29.82 0.51
CA TYR A 369 -8.45 30.42 1.27
C TYR A 369 -7.98 31.60 2.13
N LYS A 370 -6.81 31.49 2.76
CA LYS A 370 -6.15 32.55 3.53
C LYS A 370 -5.42 33.60 2.68
N LYS A 371 -5.44 33.48 1.34
CA LYS A 371 -4.70 34.31 0.37
C LYS A 371 -3.17 34.25 0.51
N ASP A 372 -2.64 33.23 1.18
CA ASP A 372 -1.20 32.92 1.20
C ASP A 372 -0.82 32.08 -0.03
N TYR A 373 -0.80 32.76 -1.18
CA TYR A 373 -0.49 32.15 -2.47
C TYR A 373 0.94 31.59 -2.55
N LYS A 374 1.88 32.13 -1.74
CA LYS A 374 3.27 31.66 -1.72
C LYS A 374 3.37 30.30 -1.03
N LYS A 375 2.73 30.15 0.13
CA LYS A 375 2.66 28.87 0.85
C LYS A 375 1.88 27.83 0.05
N ALA A 376 0.77 28.22 -0.58
CA ALA A 376 0.02 27.33 -1.46
C ALA A 376 0.87 26.76 -2.61
N GLU A 377 1.64 27.63 -3.28
CA GLU A 377 2.52 27.21 -4.37
C GLU A 377 3.61 26.24 -3.89
N GLN A 378 4.17 26.45 -2.70
CA GLN A 378 5.16 25.54 -2.12
C GLN A 378 4.58 24.13 -1.93
N PHE A 379 3.42 24.00 -1.27
CA PHE A 379 2.80 22.70 -1.05
C PHE A 379 2.37 22.00 -2.34
N LEU A 380 1.91 22.75 -3.35
CA LEU A 380 1.62 22.20 -4.67
C LEU A 380 2.88 21.69 -5.38
N ARG A 381 4.02 22.37 -5.24
CA ARG A 381 5.31 21.85 -5.73
C ARG A 381 5.71 20.57 -5.00
N ASP A 382 5.50 20.50 -3.70
CA ASP A 382 5.81 19.29 -2.92
C ASP A 382 4.96 18.08 -3.36
N VAL A 383 3.68 18.31 -3.69
CA VAL A 383 2.81 17.28 -4.29
C VAL A 383 3.36 16.85 -5.66
N LEU A 384 3.62 17.80 -6.56
CA LEU A 384 4.08 17.50 -7.92
C LEU A 384 5.49 16.89 -7.98
N LYS A 385 6.35 17.19 -7.00
CA LYS A 385 7.67 16.55 -6.86
C LYS A 385 7.53 15.05 -6.58
N ARG A 386 6.50 14.64 -5.86
CA ARG A 386 6.25 13.24 -5.46
C ARG A 386 5.40 12.50 -6.47
N ASN A 387 4.37 13.17 -6.98
CA ASN A 387 3.45 12.64 -7.97
C ASN A 387 3.35 13.64 -9.12
N PRO A 388 4.28 13.56 -10.09
CA PRO A 388 4.29 14.43 -11.26
C PRO A 388 3.01 14.34 -12.09
N GLU A 389 2.23 13.25 -11.95
CA GLU A 389 0.98 13.01 -12.67
C GLU A 389 -0.28 13.40 -11.88
N ASN A 390 -0.15 14.12 -10.76
CA ASN A 390 -1.32 14.62 -10.05
C ASN A 390 -2.00 15.78 -10.82
N ASP A 391 -3.03 15.44 -11.59
CA ASP A 391 -3.78 16.41 -12.41
C ASP A 391 -4.42 17.54 -11.61
N LYS A 392 -4.94 17.23 -10.41
CA LYS A 392 -5.55 18.25 -9.54
C LYS A 392 -4.51 19.28 -9.11
N ALA A 393 -3.32 18.85 -8.69
CA ALA A 393 -2.23 19.73 -8.33
C ALA A 393 -1.76 20.58 -9.53
N LYS A 394 -1.63 19.98 -10.72
CA LYS A 394 -1.31 20.70 -11.97
C LYS A 394 -2.35 21.80 -12.27
N GLN A 395 -3.63 21.47 -12.17
CA GLN A 395 -4.73 22.41 -12.44
C GLN A 395 -4.73 23.58 -11.44
N VAL A 396 -4.66 23.30 -10.14
CA VAL A 396 -4.62 24.34 -9.10
C VAL A 396 -3.38 25.21 -9.26
N MET A 397 -2.22 24.62 -9.54
CA MET A 397 -0.98 25.36 -9.81
C MET A 397 -1.11 26.29 -11.02
N LYS A 398 -1.76 25.83 -12.10
CA LYS A 398 -2.02 26.66 -13.29
C LYS A 398 -2.94 27.83 -12.96
N GLN A 399 -4.04 27.58 -12.25
CA GLN A 399 -4.98 28.62 -11.81
C GLN A 399 -4.28 29.68 -10.97
N LEU A 400 -3.45 29.27 -10.01
CA LEU A 400 -2.73 30.16 -9.11
C LEU A 400 -1.72 31.06 -9.84
N LYS A 401 -1.09 30.55 -10.90
CA LYS A 401 -0.24 31.36 -11.80
C LYS A 401 -1.05 32.35 -12.63
N SER A 402 -2.22 31.96 -13.14
CA SER A 402 -3.07 32.88 -13.92
C SER A 402 -3.70 34.00 -13.10
N THR A 403 -3.76 33.90 -11.77
CA THR A 403 -4.26 34.96 -10.88
C THR A 403 -3.15 35.97 -10.48
N LYS A 404 -1.88 35.67 -10.77
CA LYS A 404 -0.73 36.54 -10.48
C LYS A 404 -0.33 37.47 -11.65
N TYR A 405 -0.99 37.32 -12.81
CA TYR A 405 -0.87 38.17 -14.00
C TYR A 405 -2.26 38.69 -14.35
#